data_AF-G0V2V3-F1
#
_entry.id   AF-G0V2V3-F1
#
_cell.length_a   1.000
_cell.length_b   1.000
_cell.length_c   1.000
_cell.angle_alpha   90.00
_cell.angle_beta   90.00
_cell.angle_gamma   90.00
#
_symmetry.space_group_name_H-M   'P 1'
#
loop_
_entity.id
_entity.type
_entity.pdbx_description
1 polymer ?
#
loop_
_entity_poly.entity_id
_entity_poly.type
_entity_poly.pdbx_seq_one_letter_code
_entity_poly.pdbx_strand_id
1 'polypeptide(L)'
;MNDIYARRLAQAMMFHQLMRCHGTLWAATQVTKEKLDYNFIREEFMRINGHRAMPLLLGAAARENLHQLHLTHLSEHCAWGESTRAFIVRKQTPLSQHIAAMGRMSETINQVRTASTVQNLFNEQISCMDGTASFEEEPLIESDE
;
A
#
# COMPACT_ATOMS: atom_id res chain seq x y z
N MET A 1 -19.35 -6.19 -8.53
CA MET A 1 -19.60 -4.75 -8.74
C MET A 1 -18.72 -3.85 -7.85
N ASN A 2 -17.86 -4.42 -6.99
CA ASN A 2 -17.07 -3.65 -6.02
C ASN A 2 -16.12 -2.64 -6.65
N ASP A 3 -15.46 -2.96 -7.76
CA ASP A 3 -14.55 -2.01 -8.42
C ASP A 3 -15.25 -0.71 -8.87
N ILE A 4 -16.53 -0.80 -9.22
CA ILE A 4 -17.33 0.36 -9.62
C ILE A 4 -17.58 1.26 -8.40
N TYR A 5 -17.92 0.66 -7.26
CA TYR A 5 -18.11 1.39 -6.00
C TYR A 5 -16.78 1.96 -5.47
N ALA A 6 -15.73 1.15 -5.45
CA ALA A 6 -14.39 1.54 -5.05
C ALA A 6 -13.90 2.76 -5.83
N ARG A 7 -14.11 2.79 -7.16
CA ARG A 7 -13.74 3.95 -7.99
C ARG A 7 -14.53 5.21 -7.63
N ARG A 8 -15.83 5.10 -7.35
CA ARG A 8 -16.65 6.25 -6.95
C ARG A 8 -16.22 6.80 -5.59
N LEU A 9 -15.95 5.91 -4.64
CA LEU A 9 -15.42 6.28 -3.33
C LEU A 9 -14.03 6.93 -3.45
N ALA A 10 -13.15 6.37 -4.29
CA ALA A 10 -11.84 6.94 -4.58
C ALA A 10 -11.94 8.38 -5.08
N GLN A 11 -12.84 8.66 -6.02
CA GLN A 11 -13.04 10.01 -6.55
C GLN A 11 -13.45 11.01 -5.45
N ALA A 12 -14.32 10.61 -4.53
CA ALA A 12 -14.71 11.44 -3.40
C ALA A 12 -13.51 11.69 -2.47
N MET A 13 -12.78 10.65 -2.10
CA MET A 13 -11.65 10.76 -1.19
C MET A 13 -10.45 11.51 -1.77
N MET A 14 -10.13 11.35 -3.04
CA MET A 14 -8.96 12.00 -3.65
C MET A 14 -9.02 13.52 -3.50
N PHE A 15 -10.21 14.12 -3.58
CA PHE A 15 -10.36 15.54 -3.30
C PHE A 15 -10.11 15.89 -1.83
N HIS A 16 -10.61 15.08 -0.89
CA HIS A 16 -10.31 15.24 0.53
C HIS A 16 -8.82 15.11 0.84
N GLN A 17 -8.13 14.16 0.20
CA GLN A 17 -6.67 14.01 0.32
C GLN A 17 -5.92 15.14 -0.38
N LEU A 18 -6.48 15.74 -1.44
CA LEU A 18 -5.88 16.92 -2.06
C LEU A 18 -5.89 18.11 -1.10
N MET A 19 -6.99 18.33 -0.38
CA MET A 19 -7.10 19.47 0.54
C MET A 19 -6.00 19.48 1.61
N ARG A 20 -5.61 18.31 2.14
CA ARG A 20 -4.51 18.20 3.12
C ARG A 20 -3.12 18.34 2.48
N CYS A 21 -2.90 17.81 1.29
CA CYS A 21 -1.57 17.74 0.66
C CYS A 21 -1.25 18.96 -0.20
N HIS A 22 -2.26 19.77 -0.55
CA HIS A 22 -2.09 20.93 -1.41
C HIS A 22 -1.04 21.92 -0.88
N GLY A 23 -0.97 22.14 0.43
CA GLY A 23 0.04 23.01 1.03
C GLY A 23 1.46 22.54 0.74
N THR A 24 1.72 21.24 0.88
CA THR A 24 3.02 20.63 0.57
C THR A 24 3.35 20.73 -0.92
N LEU A 25 2.39 20.41 -1.80
CA LEU A 25 2.59 20.48 -3.25
C LEU A 25 2.84 21.92 -3.71
N TRP A 26 2.04 22.86 -3.21
CA TRP A 26 2.20 24.28 -3.53
C TRP A 26 3.56 24.81 -3.08
N ALA A 27 3.98 24.50 -1.85
CA ALA A 27 5.31 24.88 -1.35
C ALA A 27 6.44 24.31 -2.22
N ALA A 28 6.34 23.04 -2.63
CA ALA A 28 7.32 22.41 -3.51
C ALA A 28 7.42 23.15 -4.86
N THR A 29 6.28 23.47 -5.50
CA THR A 29 6.27 24.17 -6.80
C THR A 29 6.86 25.59 -6.74
N GLN A 30 6.82 26.26 -5.59
CA GLN A 30 7.49 27.55 -5.42
C GLN A 30 9.02 27.43 -5.48
N VAL A 31 9.56 26.28 -5.08
CA VAL A 31 11.00 26.01 -5.10
C VAL A 31 11.41 25.41 -6.44
N THR A 32 10.72 24.37 -6.91
CA THR A 32 11.04 23.67 -8.17
C THR A 32 10.66 24.46 -9.42
N LYS A 33 9.83 25.50 -9.28
CA LYS A 33 9.28 26.32 -10.36
C LYS A 33 8.43 25.53 -11.36
N GLU A 34 7.93 24.38 -10.95
CA GLU A 34 6.98 23.59 -11.72
C GLU A 34 5.59 24.22 -11.71
N LYS A 35 4.79 23.91 -12.73
CA LYS A 35 3.42 24.41 -12.83
C LYS A 35 2.49 23.53 -12.00
N LEU A 36 1.87 24.11 -10.98
CA LEU A 36 0.82 23.44 -10.22
C LEU A 36 -0.50 23.43 -11.01
N ASP A 37 -0.72 22.38 -11.80
CA ASP A 37 -1.96 22.16 -12.55
C ASP A 37 -2.55 20.75 -12.29
N TYR A 38 -3.69 20.45 -12.94
CA TYR A 38 -4.34 19.15 -12.78
C TYR A 38 -3.45 17.98 -13.20
N ASN A 39 -2.57 18.16 -14.18
CA ASN A 39 -1.70 17.09 -14.64
C ASN A 39 -0.66 16.75 -13.58
N PHE A 40 -0.07 17.78 -12.96
CA PHE A 40 0.83 17.61 -11.82
C PHE A 40 0.14 16.88 -10.66
N ILE A 41 -1.06 17.33 -10.26
CA ILE A 41 -1.83 16.70 -9.17
C ILE A 41 -2.20 15.25 -9.51
N ARG A 42 -2.60 14.99 -10.75
CA ARG A 42 -2.94 13.64 -11.20
C ARG A 42 -1.73 12.72 -11.15
N GLU A 43 -0.56 13.19 -11.59
CA GLU A 43 0.68 12.41 -11.57
C GLU A 43 1.10 12.07 -10.13
N GLU A 44 1.02 13.04 -9.21
CA GLU A 44 1.24 12.82 -7.78
C GLU A 44 0.34 11.71 -7.24
N PHE A 45 -0.98 11.80 -7.47
CA PHE A 45 -1.90 10.76 -7.05
C PHE A 45 -1.71 9.42 -7.76
N MET A 46 -1.23 9.42 -9.01
CA MET A 46 -0.89 8.18 -9.72
C MET A 46 0.30 7.49 -9.06
N ARG A 47 1.32 8.23 -8.62
CA ARG A 47 2.46 7.66 -7.89
C ARG A 47 2.05 7.11 -6.52
N ILE A 48 1.22 7.84 -5.78
CA ILE A 48 0.76 7.46 -4.44
C ILE A 48 -0.14 6.23 -4.49
N ASN A 49 -1.19 6.26 -5.33
CA ASN A 49 -2.22 5.22 -5.33
C ASN A 49 -1.87 4.04 -6.27
N GLY A 50 -1.09 4.30 -7.32
CA GLY A 50 -0.76 3.36 -8.39
C GLY A 50 0.41 2.43 -8.08
N HIS A 51 0.52 1.97 -6.84
CA HIS A 51 1.55 1.01 -6.45
C HIS A 51 1.17 -0.41 -6.93
N ARG A 52 2.14 -1.11 -7.53
CA ARG A 52 1.96 -2.46 -8.08
C ARG A 52 2.80 -3.45 -7.31
N ALA A 53 2.17 -4.50 -6.80
CA ALA A 53 2.91 -5.65 -6.32
C ALA A 53 3.53 -6.42 -7.49
N MET A 54 4.86 -6.51 -7.47
CA MET A 54 5.64 -7.35 -8.37
C MET A 54 5.64 -8.81 -7.88
N PRO A 55 6.18 -9.78 -8.65
CA PRO A 55 6.36 -11.14 -8.16
C PRO A 55 7.20 -11.17 -6.88
N LEU A 56 6.57 -11.41 -5.73
CA LEU A 56 7.21 -11.33 -4.41
C LEU A 56 8.25 -12.44 -4.15
N LEU A 57 8.36 -13.42 -5.06
CA LEU A 57 9.49 -14.35 -5.10
C LEU A 57 10.82 -13.63 -5.38
N LEU A 58 10.79 -12.49 -6.08
CA LEU A 58 11.95 -11.63 -6.26
C LEU A 58 12.18 -10.84 -4.97
N GLY A 59 13.25 -11.14 -4.24
CA GLY A 59 13.58 -10.45 -2.99
C GLY A 59 13.67 -8.93 -3.14
N ALA A 60 14.11 -8.43 -4.30
CA ALA A 60 14.14 -7.00 -4.61
C ALA A 60 12.74 -6.35 -4.62
N ALA A 61 11.73 -7.06 -5.11
CA ALA A 61 10.35 -6.58 -5.09
C ALA A 61 9.80 -6.47 -3.65
N ALA A 62 10.15 -7.44 -2.80
CA ALA A 62 9.68 -7.47 -1.42
C ALA A 62 10.38 -6.45 -0.49
N ARG A 63 11.48 -5.83 -0.94
CA ARG A 63 12.25 -4.81 -0.20
C ARG A 63 11.90 -3.37 -0.61
N GLU A 64 10.97 -3.19 -1.54
CA GLU A 64 10.55 -1.87 -2.02
C GLU A 64 9.67 -1.18 -0.96
N ASN A 65 10.11 -0.03 -0.44
CA ASN A 65 9.49 0.63 0.71
C ASN A 65 8.97 2.05 0.40
N LEU A 66 9.08 2.57 -0.83
CA LEU A 66 8.69 3.95 -1.15
C LEU A 66 7.18 4.17 -0.99
N HIS A 67 6.39 3.11 -1.18
CA HIS A 67 4.94 3.18 -0.96
C HIS A 67 4.55 3.32 0.52
N GLN A 68 5.47 3.06 1.46
CA GLN A 68 5.23 3.07 2.91
C GLN A 68 5.67 4.36 3.61
N LEU A 69 5.92 5.43 2.86
CA LEU A 69 6.28 6.72 3.42
C LEU A 69 5.08 7.41 4.10
N HIS A 70 5.35 8.31 5.04
CA HIS A 70 4.29 9.04 5.75
C HIS A 70 3.36 9.80 4.80
N LEU A 71 3.92 10.51 3.81
CA LEU A 71 3.10 11.27 2.87
C LEU A 71 2.24 10.35 2.01
N THR A 72 2.78 9.21 1.54
CA THR A 72 2.03 8.28 0.69
C THR A 72 0.87 7.66 1.47
N HIS A 73 1.08 7.21 2.70
CA HIS A 73 0.00 6.71 3.56
C HIS A 73 -1.11 7.73 3.81
N LEU A 74 -0.73 8.99 3.98
CA LEU A 74 -1.65 10.07 4.30
C LEU A 74 -2.47 10.52 3.07
N SER A 75 -1.88 10.50 1.89
CA SER A 75 -2.49 11.01 0.66
C SER A 75 -3.25 9.94 -0.14
N GLU A 76 -3.15 8.68 0.27
CA GLU A 76 -3.80 7.57 -0.40
C GLU A 76 -5.33 7.54 -0.18
N HIS A 77 -6.08 7.08 -1.19
CA HIS A 77 -7.49 6.75 -1.04
C HIS A 77 -7.72 5.33 -0.46
N CYS A 78 -8.84 5.07 0.21
CA CYS A 78 -9.13 3.74 0.79
C CYS A 78 -9.72 2.71 -0.18
N ALA A 79 -9.85 3.02 -1.48
CA ALA A 79 -10.55 2.17 -2.45
C ALA A 79 -9.95 0.76 -2.62
N TRP A 80 -8.70 0.56 -2.21
CA TRP A 80 -8.06 -0.75 -2.18
C TRP A 80 -8.67 -1.69 -1.13
N GLY A 81 -9.28 -1.16 -0.06
CA GLY A 81 -9.99 -1.95 0.96
C GLY A 81 -11.39 -2.42 0.50
N GLU A 82 -12.06 -1.62 -0.32
CA GLU A 82 -13.42 -1.90 -0.84
C GLU A 82 -13.45 -3.01 -1.91
N SER A 83 -12.37 -3.13 -2.69
CA SER A 83 -12.25 -4.16 -3.72
C SER A 83 -11.05 -5.06 -3.45
N THR A 84 -11.32 -6.33 -3.19
CA THR A 84 -10.29 -7.36 -3.04
C THR A 84 -9.38 -7.44 -4.27
N ARG A 85 -9.89 -7.17 -5.47
CA ARG A 85 -9.05 -7.18 -6.68
C ARG A 85 -8.08 -5.99 -6.69
N ALA A 86 -8.52 -4.81 -6.25
CA ALA A 86 -7.64 -3.65 -6.09
C ALA A 86 -6.59 -3.90 -4.99
N PHE A 87 -6.99 -4.52 -3.87
CA PHE A 87 -6.07 -5.00 -2.83
C PHE A 87 -4.97 -5.90 -3.42
N ILE A 88 -5.36 -6.90 -4.21
CA ILE A 88 -4.42 -7.85 -4.83
C ILE A 88 -3.48 -7.17 -5.83
N VAL A 89 -3.95 -6.16 -6.57
CA VAL A 89 -3.07 -5.37 -7.45
C VAL A 89 -1.98 -4.65 -6.65
N ARG A 90 -2.35 -4.14 -5.48
CA ARG A 90 -1.46 -3.38 -4.62
C ARG A 90 -0.49 -4.26 -3.82
N LYS A 91 -0.96 -5.38 -3.24
CA LYS A 91 -0.17 -6.23 -2.34
C LYS A 91 0.04 -7.69 -2.80
N GLN A 92 -0.76 -8.24 -3.71
CA GLN A 92 -1.01 -9.69 -3.96
C GLN A 92 -2.05 -10.33 -3.02
N THR A 93 -2.47 -11.57 -3.31
CA THR A 93 -3.39 -12.33 -2.45
C THR A 93 -2.70 -12.71 -1.14
N PRO A 94 -3.40 -12.68 0.01
CA PRO A 94 -2.77 -12.95 1.32
C PRO A 94 -1.96 -14.25 1.36
N LEU A 95 -2.55 -15.36 0.89
CA LEU A 95 -1.87 -16.65 0.80
C LEU A 95 -0.60 -16.60 -0.07
N SER A 96 -0.64 -15.89 -1.21
CA SER A 96 0.51 -15.80 -2.11
C SER A 96 1.70 -15.07 -1.49
N GLN A 97 1.46 -14.11 -0.59
CA GLN A 97 2.52 -13.40 0.12
C GLN A 97 3.26 -14.35 1.07
N HIS A 98 2.54 -15.14 1.87
CA HIS A 98 3.15 -16.12 2.77
C HIS A 98 3.89 -17.23 2.02
N ILE A 99 3.32 -17.73 0.92
CA ILE A 99 4.01 -18.72 0.06
C ILE A 99 5.25 -18.11 -0.60
N ALA A 100 5.20 -16.84 -1.03
CA ALA A 100 6.36 -16.16 -1.59
C ALA A 100 7.47 -15.96 -0.54
N ALA A 101 7.13 -15.68 0.72
CA ALA A 101 8.07 -15.63 1.83
C ALA A 101 8.80 -16.96 2.04
N MET A 102 8.07 -18.08 1.99
CA MET A 102 8.68 -19.41 1.98
C MET A 102 9.58 -19.61 0.76
N GLY A 103 9.10 -19.24 -0.43
CA GLY A 103 9.81 -19.46 -1.70
C GLY A 103 11.12 -18.68 -1.83
N ARG A 104 11.21 -17.49 -1.21
CA ARG A 104 12.45 -16.69 -1.13
C ARG A 104 13.31 -17.01 0.10
N MET A 105 12.96 -18.06 0.85
CA MET A 105 13.65 -18.51 2.07
C MET A 105 13.72 -17.44 3.18
N SER A 106 12.78 -16.50 3.22
CA SER A 106 12.71 -15.52 4.32
C SER A 106 11.98 -16.07 5.55
N GLU A 107 11.22 -17.16 5.40
CA GLU A 107 10.41 -17.76 6.47
C GLU A 107 10.48 -19.29 6.39
N THR A 108 10.33 -19.99 7.52
CA THR A 108 10.32 -21.46 7.52
C THR A 108 8.99 -22.05 7.03
N ILE A 109 9.04 -23.26 6.48
CA ILE A 109 7.85 -23.99 6.02
C ILE A 109 6.80 -24.14 7.13
N ASN A 110 7.24 -24.42 8.36
CA ASN A 110 6.33 -24.63 9.50
C ASN A 110 5.64 -23.34 9.95
N GLN A 111 6.36 -22.21 9.96
CA GLN A 111 5.78 -20.90 10.30
C GLN A 111 4.77 -20.48 9.24
N VAL A 112 5.13 -20.59 7.95
CA VAL A 112 4.22 -20.27 6.84
C VAL A 112 2.97 -21.14 6.87
N ARG A 113 3.11 -22.45 7.13
CA ARG A 113 1.97 -23.37 7.24
C ARG A 113 1.02 -22.99 8.38
N THR A 114 1.56 -22.53 9.50
CA THR A 114 0.77 -22.10 10.66
C THR A 114 0.00 -20.81 10.37
N ALA A 115 0.63 -19.83 9.73
CA ALA A 115 -0.01 -18.57 9.38
C ALA A 115 -1.02 -18.71 8.23
N SER A 116 -0.75 -19.59 7.25
CA SER A 116 -1.57 -19.77 6.04
C SER A 116 -2.89 -20.53 6.25
N THR A 117 -3.37 -20.63 7.49
CA THR A 117 -4.70 -21.20 7.75
C THR A 117 -5.78 -20.24 7.27
N VAL A 118 -6.89 -20.80 6.75
CA VAL A 118 -7.97 -19.98 6.16
C VAL A 118 -8.55 -18.99 7.16
N GLN A 119 -8.66 -19.40 8.44
CA GLN A 119 -9.15 -18.57 9.53
C GLN A 119 -8.26 -17.33 9.75
N ASN A 120 -6.94 -17.51 9.76
CA ASN A 120 -5.99 -16.41 9.93
C ASN A 120 -6.05 -15.46 8.73
N LEU A 121 -5.95 -16.00 7.51
CA LEU A 121 -5.96 -15.19 6.28
C LEU A 121 -7.23 -14.36 6.15
N PHE A 122 -8.38 -14.89 6.56
CA PHE A 122 -9.64 -14.16 6.57
C PHE A 122 -9.64 -13.03 7.59
N ASN A 123 -9.23 -13.30 8.82
CA ASN A 123 -9.19 -12.30 9.89
C ASN A 123 -8.20 -11.17 9.59
N GLU A 124 -7.00 -11.51 9.11
CA GLU A 124 -5.97 -10.55 8.71
C GLU A 124 -6.40 -9.68 7.53
N GLN A 125 -7.13 -10.27 6.57
CA GLN A 125 -7.63 -9.51 5.43
C GLN A 125 -8.70 -8.50 5.85
N ILE A 126 -9.63 -8.88 6.73
CA ILE A 126 -10.64 -7.95 7.27
C ILE A 126 -9.97 -6.87 8.10
N SER A 127 -9.08 -7.24 9.02
CA SER A 127 -8.40 -6.27 9.87
C SER A 127 -7.62 -5.25 9.03
N CYS A 128 -6.93 -5.70 7.98
CA CYS A 128 -6.21 -4.85 7.06
C CYS A 128 -7.12 -3.91 6.25
N MET A 129 -8.32 -4.36 5.86
CA MET A 129 -9.30 -3.52 5.14
C MET A 129 -9.88 -2.43 6.04
N ASP A 130 -10.13 -2.75 7.31
CA ASP A 130 -10.67 -1.82 8.31
C ASP A 130 -9.62 -0.88 8.91
N GLY A 131 -8.33 -1.12 8.62
CA GLY A 131 -7.23 -0.32 9.17
C GLY A 131 -6.86 -0.68 10.61
N THR A 132 -7.16 -1.90 11.04
CA THR A 132 -6.76 -2.44 12.34
C THR A 132 -5.57 -3.38 12.19
N ALA A 133 -4.49 -3.10 12.92
CA ALA A 133 -3.26 -3.87 12.88
C ALA A 133 -2.52 -3.78 14.22
N SER A 134 -1.61 -4.71 14.45
CA SER A 134 -0.59 -4.60 15.49
C SER A 134 0.53 -3.66 15.02
N PHE A 135 0.96 -2.76 15.89
CA PHE A 135 2.08 -1.87 15.64
C PHE A 135 3.19 -2.16 16.64
N GLU A 136 4.33 -2.60 16.12
CA GLU A 136 5.58 -2.63 16.87
C GLU A 136 6.27 -1.27 16.67
N GLU A 137 6.10 -0.36 17.64
CA GLU A 137 6.57 1.04 17.54
C GLU A 137 8.09 1.13 17.40
N GLU A 138 8.81 0.18 17.98
CA GLU A 138 10.27 0.07 17.88
C GLU A 138 10.63 -1.14 17.00
N PRO A 139 10.82 -0.93 15.67
CA PRO A 139 11.27 -2.00 14.80
C PRO A 139 12.74 -2.34 15.10
N LEU A 140 13.09 -3.62 15.02
CA LEU A 140 14.49 -4.04 15.02
C LEU A 140 15.10 -3.69 13.66
N ILE A 141 15.79 -2.54 13.61
CA ILE A 141 16.58 -2.14 12.44
C ILE A 141 17.94 -2.79 12.60
N GLU A 142 18.24 -3.79 11.77
CA GLU A 142 19.60 -4.31 11.67
C GLU A 142 20.49 -3.14 11.23
N SER A 143 21.39 -2.70 12.11
CA SER A 143 22.42 -1.74 11.75
C SER A 143 23.38 -2.45 10.82
N ASP A 144 23.23 -2.23 9.51
CA ASP A 144 24.23 -2.60 8.51
C ASP A 144 25.54 -1.87 8.87
N GLU A 145 26.50 -2.59 9.47
CA GLU A 145 27.93 -2.29 9.36
C GLU A 145 28.45 -2.72 7.98
#